data_AF-A0A533YR24-F1
#
_entry.id   AF-A0A533YR24-F1
#
_cell.length_a   1.000
_cell.length_b   1.000
_cell.length_c   1.000
_cell.angle_alpha   90.00
_cell.angle_beta   90.00
_cell.angle_gamma   90.00
#
_symmetry.space_group_name_H-M   'P 1'
#
loop_
_entity.id
_entity.type
_entity.pdbx_description
1 polymer ?
#
loop_
_entity_poly.entity_id
_entity_poly.type
_entity_poly.pdbx_seq_one_letter_code
_entity_poly.pdbx_strand_id
1 'polypeptide(L)'
;MKCASSLLVCLIAAFATQPAISQTGAPGDSIQTVPVALIVKGIGRTEYEIGARDSRVYIPIVATFKFLRLNVSYNSSTGVVDGFYIRPDNPYRIDARVPSATVGAKSVALSPDDFYVRPGDFFLRQELFETLFGLQLKYSPRTLAITLQTKEALPIFLERDREYARRRKMLLGQIPQPEYTAERNVPVFGVGRLDYSLSSQVTQHGIPRRDYAFRLGNQFLGGDLDTRFGGSSSSTPTWNDVSSRLRYAFLGDHPVKQIFLGDIITTGLVPSSVFGAEITNRPAPRRLLFVTETLEGDLQTGELSDLYYGGSLIDFQAGTPAGKYSFPTLISYGVTNYSVKK
;
A
#
# COMPACT_ATOMS: atom_id res chain seq x y z
N MET A 1 39.32 -9.34 -66.77
CA MET A 1 40.06 -8.09 -66.50
C MET A 1 40.71 -8.21 -65.13
N LYS A 2 42.05 -8.15 -65.09
CA LYS A 2 42.99 -7.67 -64.04
C LYS A 2 42.64 -8.02 -62.56
N CYS A 3 43.38 -8.90 -61.87
CA CYS A 3 44.76 -8.81 -61.35
C CYS A 3 44.79 -8.54 -59.84
N ALA A 4 45.36 -9.50 -59.10
CA ALA A 4 46.32 -9.39 -57.99
C ALA A 4 46.11 -8.35 -56.86
N SER A 5 46.17 -8.80 -55.60
CA SER A 5 47.42 -8.66 -54.82
C SER A 5 47.40 -9.47 -53.52
N SER A 6 48.59 -9.96 -53.18
CA SER A 6 49.04 -10.70 -52.00
C SER A 6 49.57 -9.74 -50.90
N LEU A 7 50.03 -10.33 -49.79
CA LEU A 7 50.80 -9.80 -48.63
C LEU A 7 49.97 -9.12 -47.53
N LEU A 8 50.21 -9.26 -46.22
CA LEU A 8 51.38 -9.63 -45.39
C LEU A 8 50.83 -9.96 -43.96
N VAL A 9 51.00 -11.16 -43.40
CA VAL A 9 52.00 -11.56 -42.38
C VAL A 9 52.02 -10.70 -41.08
N CYS A 10 51.87 -11.43 -39.96
CA CYS A 10 52.43 -11.23 -38.61
C CYS A 10 51.73 -10.34 -37.55
N LEU A 11 51.46 -11.02 -36.41
CA LEU A 11 51.86 -10.66 -35.03
C LEU A 11 51.20 -9.38 -34.46
N ILE A 12 50.41 -9.44 -33.38
CA ILE A 12 50.89 -9.61 -32.01
C ILE A 12 49.67 -9.82 -31.11
N ALA A 13 49.70 -10.90 -30.33
CA ALA A 13 48.96 -10.99 -29.08
C ALA A 13 49.61 -10.02 -28.09
N ALA A 14 48.93 -8.91 -27.78
CA ALA A 14 49.27 -8.07 -26.65
C ALA A 14 48.00 -7.79 -25.87
N PHE A 15 47.95 -8.43 -24.69
CA PHE A 15 47.21 -7.98 -23.53
C PHE A 15 47.16 -6.46 -23.47
N ALA A 16 45.99 -5.87 -23.74
CA ALA A 16 45.66 -4.56 -23.21
C ALA A 16 45.20 -4.78 -21.77
N THR A 17 46.16 -4.99 -20.86
CA THR A 17 46.00 -4.63 -19.45
C THR A 17 45.68 -3.15 -19.43
N GLN A 18 44.40 -2.79 -19.34
CA GLN A 18 44.05 -1.43 -18.95
C GLN A 18 44.69 -1.19 -17.58
N PRO A 19 45.56 -0.18 -17.42
CA PRO A 19 45.95 0.21 -16.08
C PRO A 19 44.67 0.61 -15.37
N ALA A 20 44.38 -0.08 -14.27
CA ALA A 20 43.45 0.43 -13.28
C ALA A 20 43.89 1.86 -12.98
N ILE A 21 43.07 2.84 -13.35
CA ILE A 21 43.22 4.20 -12.87
C ILE A 21 42.88 4.12 -11.39
N SER A 22 43.89 3.78 -10.60
CA SER A 22 43.87 3.91 -9.16
C SER A 22 43.76 5.40 -8.89
N GLN A 23 42.56 5.89 -8.58
CA GLN A 23 42.40 7.21 -8.00
C GLN A 23 43.03 7.18 -6.61
N THR A 24 44.34 7.35 -6.59
CA THR A 24 45.11 7.60 -5.38
C THR A 24 44.89 9.07 -5.06
N GLY A 25 43.74 9.37 -4.47
CA GLY A 25 43.49 10.65 -3.82
C GLY A 25 44.46 10.79 -2.65
N ALA A 26 45.13 11.93 -2.55
CA ALA A 26 46.08 12.25 -1.50
C ALA A 26 45.48 12.00 -0.09
N PRO A 27 46.27 11.55 0.90
CA PRO A 27 45.81 11.45 2.27
C PRO A 27 45.64 12.86 2.84
N GLY A 28 44.40 13.35 2.85
CA GLY A 28 44.04 14.64 3.42
C GLY A 28 42.52 14.81 3.51
N ASP A 29 41.95 14.54 4.69
CA ASP A 29 40.68 15.08 5.20
C ASP A 29 39.43 15.01 4.28
N SER A 30 39.37 14.06 3.35
CA SER A 30 38.26 13.90 2.43
C SER A 30 37.13 13.08 3.05
N ILE A 31 35.90 13.59 3.03
CA ILE A 31 34.70 12.87 3.48
C ILE A 31 34.47 11.67 2.54
N GLN A 32 34.54 10.46 3.10
CA GLN A 32 34.24 9.24 2.37
C GLN A 32 32.74 9.01 2.35
N THR A 33 32.19 8.66 1.19
CA THR A 33 30.77 8.35 1.04
C THR A 33 30.56 6.85 1.14
N VAL A 34 29.68 6.41 2.06
CA VAL A 34 29.45 4.99 2.33
C VAL A 34 27.95 4.69 2.22
N PRO A 35 27.52 3.68 1.44
CA PRO A 35 26.13 3.26 1.40
C PRO A 35 25.77 2.50 2.67
N VAL A 36 24.69 2.91 3.34
CA VAL A 36 24.31 2.38 4.66
C VAL A 36 22.80 2.20 4.76
N ALA A 37 22.38 1.14 5.46
CA ALA A 37 20.98 0.89 5.75
C ALA A 37 20.55 1.53 7.07
N LEU A 38 19.57 2.43 7.05
CA LEU A 38 18.86 2.89 8.25
C LEU A 38 17.82 1.84 8.63
N ILE A 39 17.93 1.31 9.84
CA ILE A 39 17.03 0.31 10.41
C ILE A 39 16.22 0.95 11.54
N VAL A 40 14.90 0.91 11.42
CA VAL A 40 13.95 1.37 12.44
C VAL A 40 13.16 0.17 12.92
N LYS A 41 13.34 -0.18 14.21
CA LYS A 41 12.68 -1.34 14.83
C LYS A 41 11.16 -1.25 14.70
N GLY A 42 10.53 -2.30 14.18
CA GLY A 42 9.07 -2.38 14.01
C GLY A 42 8.50 -1.62 12.82
N ILE A 43 9.33 -0.93 12.03
CA ILE A 43 8.92 -0.22 10.80
C ILE A 43 9.56 -0.87 9.57
N GLY A 44 10.89 -0.96 9.51
CA GLY A 44 11.59 -1.47 8.35
C GLY A 44 12.98 -0.86 8.16
N ARG A 45 13.49 -0.93 6.92
CA ARG A 45 14.80 -0.38 6.54
C ARG A 45 14.71 0.50 5.29
N THR A 46 15.58 1.48 5.18
CA THR A 46 15.84 2.27 3.97
C THR A 46 17.34 2.39 3.76
N GLU A 47 17.77 2.61 2.52
CA GLU A 47 19.19 2.75 2.18
C GLU A 47 19.47 4.18 1.69
N TYR A 48 20.57 4.76 2.15
CA TYR A 48 21.09 6.02 1.63
C TYR A 48 22.60 6.12 1.86
N GLU A 49 23.25 7.00 1.12
CA GLU A 49 24.65 7.33 1.31
C GLU A 49 24.85 8.20 2.55
N ILE A 50 25.89 7.91 3.33
CA ILE A 50 26.33 8.72 4.47
C ILE A 50 27.76 9.22 4.25
N GLY A 51 28.12 10.32 4.91
CA GLY A 51 29.49 10.81 4.96
C GLY A 51 30.21 10.27 6.19
N ALA A 52 31.41 9.73 6.01
CA ALA A 52 32.30 9.32 7.09
C ALA A 52 33.61 10.12 6.99
N ARG A 53 34.02 10.75 8.09
CA ARG A 53 35.32 11.41 8.24
C ARG A 53 35.90 11.02 9.59
N ASP A 54 37.01 10.30 9.57
CA ASP A 54 37.67 9.73 10.75
C ASP A 54 36.72 8.89 11.62
N SER A 55 36.21 9.48 12.71
CA SER A 55 35.28 8.90 13.67
C SER A 55 33.88 9.52 13.61
N ARG A 56 33.68 10.56 12.79
CA ARG A 56 32.44 11.31 12.66
C ARG A 56 31.61 10.78 11.50
N VAL A 57 30.31 10.69 11.77
CA VAL A 57 29.31 10.19 10.83
C VAL A 57 28.30 11.28 10.53
N TYR A 58 28.04 11.49 9.26
CA TYR A 58 27.14 12.51 8.75
C TYR A 58 26.00 11.86 7.98
N ILE A 59 24.78 12.17 8.39
CA ILE A 59 23.57 11.49 7.95
C ILE A 59 22.70 12.49 7.18
N PRO A 60 22.14 12.12 6.02
CA PRO A 60 21.27 13.00 5.25
C PRO A 60 19.97 13.25 6.02
N ILE A 61 19.78 14.48 6.52
CA ILE A 61 18.62 14.83 7.36
C ILE A 61 17.32 14.76 6.57
N VAL A 62 17.32 15.24 5.31
CA VAL A 62 16.14 15.29 4.46
C VAL A 62 15.62 13.89 4.15
N ALA A 63 16.51 12.97 3.76
CA ALA A 63 16.15 11.58 3.49
C ALA A 63 15.66 10.87 4.76
N THR A 64 16.34 11.07 5.88
CA THR A 64 15.96 10.49 7.18
C THR A 64 14.58 10.98 7.62
N PHE A 65 14.30 12.28 7.53
CA PHE A 65 13.03 12.85 7.98
C PHE A 65 11.88 12.46 7.06
N LYS A 66 12.09 12.41 5.74
CA LYS A 66 11.11 11.88 4.79
C LYS A 66 10.75 10.43 5.09
N PHE A 67 11.74 9.58 5.37
CA PHE A 67 11.50 8.18 5.76
C PHE A 67 10.71 8.09 7.06
N LEU A 68 11.02 8.91 8.07
CA LEU A 68 10.31 8.95 9.35
C LEU A 68 8.96 9.66 9.31
N ARG A 69 8.50 10.10 8.12
CA ARG A 69 7.28 10.88 7.92
C ARG A 69 7.24 12.18 8.74
N LEU A 70 8.41 12.77 8.99
CA LEU A 70 8.55 14.08 9.61
C LEU A 70 8.41 15.17 8.54
N ASN A 71 7.83 16.30 8.92
CA ASN A 71 7.73 17.46 8.04
C ASN A 71 9.13 18.02 7.82
N VAL A 72 9.57 18.08 6.55
CA VAL A 72 10.86 18.62 6.16
C VAL A 72 10.77 19.31 4.81
N SER A 73 11.31 20.51 4.76
CA SER A 73 11.54 21.31 3.57
C SER A 73 13.03 21.62 3.48
N TYR A 74 13.58 21.56 2.27
CA TYR A 74 14.98 21.89 2.01
C TYR A 74 15.08 22.83 0.83
N ASN A 75 15.69 23.98 1.07
CA ASN A 75 15.98 24.97 0.04
C ASN A 75 17.44 24.87 -0.38
N SER A 76 17.69 24.27 -1.54
CA SER A 76 19.03 24.07 -2.09
C SER A 76 19.78 25.36 -2.40
N SER A 77 19.07 26.46 -2.67
CA SER A 77 19.68 27.76 -2.96
C SER A 77 20.21 28.42 -1.70
N THR A 78 19.49 28.29 -0.58
CA THR A 78 19.87 28.92 0.70
C THR A 78 20.63 27.99 1.63
N GLY A 79 20.58 26.68 1.44
CA GLY A 79 21.18 25.70 2.34
C GLY A 79 20.43 25.60 3.68
N VAL A 80 19.13 25.92 3.67
CA VAL A 80 18.28 25.91 4.86
C VAL A 80 17.38 24.67 4.84
N VAL A 81 17.36 23.95 5.96
CA VAL A 81 16.41 22.87 6.24
C VAL A 81 15.45 23.37 7.30
N ASP A 82 14.16 23.37 7.01
CA ASP A 82 13.12 23.83 7.92
C ASP A 82 11.91 22.89 7.94
N GLY A 83 11.09 23.03 8.96
CA GLY A 83 9.88 22.24 9.13
C GLY A 83 9.36 22.32 10.56
N PHE A 84 8.56 21.32 10.93
CA PHE A 84 8.11 21.14 12.30
C PHE A 84 8.35 19.71 12.77
N TYR A 85 8.69 19.56 14.05
CA TYR A 85 9.02 18.26 14.63
C TYR A 85 7.81 17.69 15.38
N ILE A 86 7.20 16.66 14.79
CA ILE A 86 5.99 15.94 15.26
C ILE A 86 4.72 16.79 15.25
N ARG A 87 4.76 18.00 15.80
CA ARG A 87 3.62 18.91 15.93
C ARG A 87 3.94 20.29 15.32
N PRO A 88 2.95 20.99 14.73
CA PRO A 88 3.17 22.31 14.14
C PRO A 88 3.63 23.41 15.11
N ASP A 89 3.38 23.26 16.41
CA ASP A 89 3.80 24.18 17.47
C ASP A 89 5.29 24.04 17.86
N ASN A 90 6.00 23.06 17.29
CA ASN A 90 7.43 22.83 17.51
C ASN A 90 8.22 22.96 16.19
N PRO A 91 8.39 24.18 15.65
CA PRO A 91 9.13 24.40 14.42
C PRO A 91 10.63 24.16 14.64
N TYR A 92 11.31 23.74 13.58
CA TYR A 92 12.77 23.69 13.56
C TYR A 92 13.34 24.35 12.31
N ARG A 93 14.56 24.86 12.44
CA ARG A 93 15.32 25.45 11.34
C ARG A 93 16.81 25.19 11.54
N ILE A 94 17.45 24.69 10.49
CA ILE A 94 18.90 24.46 10.42
C ILE A 94 19.40 25.25 9.23
N ASP A 95 20.30 26.20 9.49
CA ASP A 95 20.80 27.13 8.49
C ASP A 95 22.32 26.94 8.30
N ALA A 96 22.74 26.59 7.08
CA ALA A 96 24.16 26.43 6.76
C ALA A 96 24.90 27.77 6.62
N ARG A 97 24.19 28.87 6.32
CA ARG A 97 24.80 30.20 6.13
C ARG A 97 24.97 30.93 7.46
N VAL A 98 24.00 30.77 8.35
CA VAL A 98 24.06 31.21 9.74
C VAL A 98 24.13 29.95 10.60
N PRO A 99 25.33 29.38 10.86
CA PRO A 99 25.51 28.03 11.33
C PRO A 99 24.90 27.85 12.73
N SER A 100 23.61 27.52 12.71
CA SER A 100 22.75 27.45 13.88
C SER A 100 21.62 26.48 13.57
N ALA A 101 21.27 25.70 14.59
CA ALA A 101 20.11 24.83 14.57
C ALA A 101 19.17 25.24 15.71
N THR A 102 17.91 25.47 15.38
CA THR A 102 16.85 25.76 16.33
C THR A 102 15.77 24.70 16.23
N VAL A 103 15.28 24.22 17.38
CA VAL A 103 14.12 23.32 17.49
C VAL A 103 13.29 23.81 18.68
N GLY A 104 12.14 24.42 18.40
CA GLY A 104 11.33 25.08 19.43
C GLY A 104 12.15 26.11 20.21
N ALA A 105 12.29 25.92 21.52
CA ALA A 105 13.09 26.79 22.39
C ALA A 105 14.58 26.42 22.48
N LYS A 106 15.00 25.29 21.91
CA LYS A 106 16.41 24.86 21.93
C LYS A 106 17.15 25.49 20.76
N SER A 107 18.28 26.13 21.03
CA SER A 107 19.19 26.66 20.00
C SER A 107 20.60 26.12 20.24
N VAL A 108 21.23 25.62 19.19
CA VAL A 108 22.60 25.09 19.19
C VAL A 108 23.36 25.80 18.09
N ALA A 109 24.51 26.41 18.42
CA ALA A 109 25.43 26.94 17.43
C ALA A 109 26.12 25.76 16.73
N LEU A 110 26.14 25.77 15.40
CA LEU A 110 26.81 24.74 14.60
C LEU A 110 28.24 25.19 14.28
N SER A 111 29.17 24.26 14.36
CA SER A 111 30.51 24.40 13.80
C SER A 111 30.51 24.01 12.31
N PRO A 112 31.43 24.52 11.47
CA PRO A 112 31.60 24.04 10.10
C PRO A 112 31.84 22.53 9.99
N ASP A 113 32.33 21.89 11.06
CA ASP A 113 32.51 20.45 11.11
C ASP A 113 31.22 19.67 11.39
N ASP A 114 30.14 20.32 11.81
CA ASP A 114 28.90 19.68 12.27
C ASP A 114 27.97 19.29 11.11
N PHE A 115 28.22 19.83 9.92
CA PHE A 115 27.41 19.56 8.74
C PHE A 115 28.24 19.69 7.47
N TYR A 116 27.75 19.12 6.39
CA TYR A 116 28.19 19.49 5.04
C TYR A 116 27.02 19.42 4.07
N VAL A 117 27.11 20.17 2.98
CA VAL A 117 26.04 20.28 2.00
C VAL A 117 26.53 19.75 0.65
N ARG A 118 25.73 18.89 0.03
CA ARG A 118 25.90 18.39 -1.34
C ARG A 118 24.71 18.89 -2.18
N PRO A 119 24.82 19.05 -3.51
CA PRO A 119 23.67 19.41 -4.33
C PRO A 119 22.45 18.49 -4.06
N GLY A 120 21.40 19.05 -3.46
CA GLY A 120 20.16 18.32 -3.12
C GLY A 120 20.11 17.69 -1.72
N ASP A 121 21.23 17.59 -1.00
CA ASP A 121 21.32 16.91 0.29
C ASP A 121 22.01 17.74 1.37
N PHE A 122 21.41 17.74 2.55
CA PHE A 122 21.99 18.33 3.75
C PHE A 122 22.41 17.20 4.71
N PHE A 123 23.69 17.12 5.01
CA PHE A 123 24.24 16.11 5.90
C PHE A 123 24.54 16.73 7.26
N LEU A 124 23.98 16.13 8.30
CA LEU A 124 24.14 16.57 9.69
C LEU A 124 24.89 15.51 10.48
N ARG A 125 25.74 15.92 11.42
CA ARG A 125 26.44 14.97 12.29
C ARG A 125 25.46 14.16 13.14
N GLN A 126 25.74 12.87 13.30
CA GLN A 126 24.93 11.91 14.04
C GLN A 126 24.49 12.41 15.43
N GLU A 127 25.39 12.99 16.23
CA GLU A 127 25.11 13.37 17.62
C GLU A 127 24.09 14.53 17.72
N LEU A 128 23.94 15.32 16.66
CA LEU A 128 22.98 16.42 16.62
C LEU A 128 21.55 15.92 16.46
N PHE A 129 21.32 14.73 15.90
CA PHE A 129 20.00 14.13 15.85
C PHE A 129 19.47 13.80 17.26
N GLU A 130 20.35 13.33 18.14
CA GLU A 130 20.01 13.06 19.54
C GLU A 130 19.81 14.36 20.32
N THR A 131 20.70 15.33 20.14
CA THR A 131 20.67 16.61 20.87
C THR A 131 19.46 17.47 20.50
N LEU A 132 19.14 17.57 19.21
CA LEU A 132 18.08 18.44 18.69
C LEU A 132 16.70 17.75 18.73
N PHE A 133 16.63 16.47 18.40
CA PHE A 133 15.38 15.75 18.15
C PHE A 133 15.18 14.52 19.04
N GLY A 134 16.10 14.21 19.97
CA GLY A 134 16.00 12.99 20.78
C GLY A 134 16.10 11.69 19.97
N LEU A 135 16.61 11.76 18.74
CA LEU A 135 16.77 10.62 17.84
C LEU A 135 18.17 10.03 17.98
N GLN A 136 18.29 8.92 18.72
CA GLN A 136 19.57 8.24 18.89
C GLN A 136 19.87 7.34 17.68
N LEU A 137 20.75 7.81 16.81
CA LEU A 137 21.23 7.09 15.63
C LEU A 137 22.55 6.40 15.97
N LYS A 138 22.62 5.07 15.87
CA LYS A 138 23.81 4.27 16.14
C LYS A 138 24.35 3.66 14.86
N TYR A 139 25.44 4.22 14.33
CA TYR A 139 26.15 3.66 13.19
C TYR A 139 27.03 2.46 13.58
N SER A 140 26.92 1.37 12.81
CA SER A 140 27.75 0.17 12.91
C SER A 140 28.50 -0.03 11.59
N PRO A 141 29.82 0.27 11.55
CA PRO A 141 30.64 0.07 10.35
C PRO A 141 30.69 -1.39 9.89
N ARG A 142 30.63 -2.34 10.83
CA ARG A 142 30.70 -3.79 10.53
C ARG A 142 29.50 -4.27 9.70
N THR A 143 28.32 -3.71 9.97
CA THR A 143 27.07 -4.11 9.33
C THR A 143 26.59 -3.12 8.29
N LEU A 144 27.33 -2.02 8.07
CA LEU A 144 26.95 -0.88 7.24
C LEU A 144 25.49 -0.46 7.50
N ALA A 145 25.16 -0.31 8.78
CA ALA A 145 23.80 -0.01 9.21
C ALA A 145 23.77 1.07 10.29
N ILE A 146 22.75 1.92 10.25
CA ILE A 146 22.39 2.86 11.31
C ILE A 146 21.13 2.34 11.98
N THR A 147 21.16 2.11 13.29
CA THR A 147 19.95 1.75 14.04
C THR A 147 19.39 2.98 14.72
N LEU A 148 18.11 3.29 14.49
CA LEU A 148 17.40 4.34 15.19
C LEU A 148 16.78 3.82 16.49
N GLN A 149 17.06 4.51 17.59
CA GLN A 149 16.39 4.37 18.87
C GLN A 149 15.78 5.70 19.26
N THR A 150 14.47 5.71 19.54
CA THR A 150 13.76 6.90 20.00
C THR A 150 12.71 6.50 21.03
N LYS A 151 12.46 7.39 21.99
CA LYS A 151 11.34 7.29 22.93
C LYS A 151 10.12 8.07 22.44
N GLU A 152 10.28 8.87 21.40
CA GLU A 152 9.22 9.72 20.86
C GLU A 152 8.32 8.94 19.90
N ALA A 153 7.01 9.21 19.99
CA ALA A 153 6.01 8.64 19.10
C ALA A 153 6.04 9.36 17.73
N LEU A 154 6.99 8.98 16.88
CA LEU A 154 7.13 9.56 15.54
C LEU A 154 5.89 9.28 14.67
N PRO A 155 5.55 10.17 13.72
CA PRO A 155 4.40 10.00 12.83
C PRO A 155 4.35 8.65 12.12
N ILE A 156 5.49 8.10 11.72
CA ILE A 156 5.57 6.78 11.09
C ILE A 156 5.08 5.64 12.00
N PHE A 157 5.33 5.71 13.31
CA PHE A 157 4.79 4.73 14.27
C PHE A 157 3.29 4.90 14.43
N LEU A 158 2.79 6.13 14.49
CA LEU A 158 1.36 6.41 14.60
C LEU A 158 0.57 5.96 13.36
N GLU A 159 1.13 6.18 12.17
CA GLU A 159 0.55 5.70 10.90
C GLU A 159 0.47 4.17 10.89
N ARG A 160 1.57 3.51 11.25
CA ARG A 160 1.65 2.05 11.42
C ARG A 160 0.58 1.56 12.40
N ASP A 161 0.53 2.13 13.60
CA ASP A 161 -0.43 1.73 14.65
C ASP A 161 -1.88 1.89 14.19
N ARG A 162 -2.20 2.97 13.47
CA ARG A 162 -3.52 3.20 12.88
C ARG A 162 -3.85 2.15 11.82
N GLU A 163 -2.89 1.79 10.96
CA GLU A 163 -3.08 0.71 9.99
C GLU A 163 -3.33 -0.63 10.67
N TYR A 164 -2.53 -0.99 11.68
CA TYR A 164 -2.73 -2.22 12.44
C TYR A 164 -4.09 -2.22 13.13
N ALA A 165 -4.47 -1.12 13.79
CA ALA A 165 -5.78 -0.99 14.42
C ALA A 165 -6.93 -1.08 13.40
N ARG A 166 -6.78 -0.49 12.21
CA ARG A 166 -7.77 -0.58 11.14
C ARG A 166 -7.91 -2.00 10.60
N ARG A 167 -6.79 -2.68 10.34
CA ARG A 167 -6.78 -4.09 9.91
C ARG A 167 -7.42 -4.98 10.97
N ARG A 168 -7.06 -4.77 12.25
CA ARG A 168 -7.64 -5.50 13.39
C ARG A 168 -9.15 -5.28 13.51
N LYS A 169 -9.63 -4.03 13.41
CA LYS A 169 -11.08 -3.74 13.42
C LYS A 169 -11.82 -4.36 12.25
N MET A 170 -11.24 -4.30 11.05
CA MET A 170 -11.78 -4.98 9.86
C MET A 170 -11.87 -6.49 10.08
N LEU A 171 -10.87 -7.08 10.75
CA LEU A 171 -10.81 -8.50 11.15
C LEU A 171 -11.72 -8.87 12.34
N LEU A 172 -12.25 -7.91 13.10
CA LEU A 172 -13.20 -8.17 14.20
C LEU A 172 -14.66 -8.02 13.77
N GLY A 173 -14.92 -7.77 12.48
CA GLY A 173 -16.27 -7.51 11.96
C GLY A 173 -16.82 -6.15 12.40
N GLN A 174 -16.02 -5.38 13.13
CA GLN A 174 -16.27 -4.00 13.48
C GLN A 174 -15.90 -3.14 12.29
N ILE A 175 -16.74 -3.19 11.24
CA ILE A 175 -16.69 -2.19 10.18
C ILE A 175 -16.73 -0.84 10.88
N PRO A 176 -15.69 0.00 10.77
CA PRO A 176 -15.67 1.29 11.44
C PRO A 176 -16.94 2.04 11.06
N GLN A 177 -17.67 2.54 12.07
CA GLN A 177 -18.76 3.48 11.85
C GLN A 177 -18.17 4.61 10.99
N PRO A 178 -18.67 4.83 9.76
CA PRO A 178 -18.11 5.85 8.91
C PRO A 178 -18.33 7.21 9.56
N GLU A 179 -17.31 8.07 9.55
CA GLU A 179 -17.42 9.45 10.06
C GLU A 179 -18.49 10.25 9.31
N TYR A 180 -18.77 9.85 8.06
CA TYR A 180 -19.81 10.41 7.23
C TYR A 180 -20.51 9.31 6.43
N THR A 181 -21.85 9.24 6.54
CA THR A 181 -22.67 8.39 5.67
C THR A 181 -23.34 9.27 4.64
N ALA A 182 -22.97 9.11 3.37
CA ALA A 182 -23.67 9.78 2.29
C ALA A 182 -25.11 9.27 2.19
N GLU A 183 -26.08 10.17 2.21
CA GLU A 183 -27.49 9.81 2.02
C GLU A 183 -27.72 9.30 0.59
N ARG A 184 -28.57 8.27 0.47
CA ARG A 184 -28.90 7.70 -0.83
C ARG A 184 -29.95 8.58 -1.51
N ASN A 185 -29.59 9.22 -2.61
CA ASN A 185 -30.56 9.84 -3.52
C ASN A 185 -31.12 8.78 -4.48
N VAL A 186 -32.45 8.66 -4.56
CA VAL A 186 -33.15 7.67 -5.38
C VAL A 186 -34.10 8.41 -6.33
N PRO A 187 -33.61 8.87 -7.49
CA PRO A 187 -34.45 9.61 -8.42
C PRO A 187 -35.49 8.68 -9.07
N VAL A 188 -36.63 9.25 -9.46
CA VAL A 188 -37.71 8.52 -10.13
C VAL A 188 -37.25 7.98 -11.48
N PHE A 189 -36.45 8.77 -12.21
CA PHE A 189 -35.81 8.36 -13.45
C PHE A 189 -34.34 8.77 -13.42
N GLY A 190 -33.46 7.86 -13.81
CA GLY A 190 -32.02 8.12 -13.86
C GLY A 190 -31.39 7.47 -15.08
N VAL A 191 -30.44 8.18 -15.69
CA VAL A 191 -29.64 7.66 -16.80
C VAL A 191 -28.78 6.52 -16.29
N GLY A 192 -28.80 5.43 -17.04
CA GLY A 192 -28.22 4.16 -16.66
C GLY A 192 -26.89 3.84 -17.31
N ARG A 193 -26.63 2.53 -17.38
CA ARG A 193 -25.52 1.88 -18.06
C ARG A 193 -26.08 1.04 -19.21
N LEU A 194 -25.41 1.07 -20.36
CA LEU A 194 -25.66 0.16 -21.47
C LEU A 194 -24.41 -0.69 -21.68
N ASP A 195 -24.53 -2.00 -21.46
CA ASP A 195 -23.53 -2.98 -21.86
C ASP A 195 -23.96 -3.64 -23.16
N TYR A 196 -23.01 -3.89 -24.05
CA TYR A 196 -23.25 -4.63 -25.28
C TYR A 196 -22.13 -5.65 -25.51
N SER A 197 -22.49 -6.76 -26.14
CA SER A 197 -21.57 -7.81 -26.56
C SER A 197 -22.02 -8.30 -27.93
N LEU A 198 -21.11 -8.27 -28.90
CA LEU A 198 -21.32 -8.74 -30.24
C LEU A 198 -20.22 -9.76 -30.54
N SER A 199 -20.59 -10.96 -30.94
CA SER A 199 -19.65 -12.02 -31.31
C SER A 199 -20.01 -12.63 -32.65
N SER A 200 -19.00 -12.94 -33.46
CA SER A 200 -19.19 -13.62 -34.74
C SER A 200 -18.26 -14.81 -34.82
N GLN A 201 -18.82 -15.98 -35.10
CA GLN A 201 -18.09 -17.22 -35.29
C GLN A 201 -18.30 -17.69 -36.72
N VAL A 202 -17.18 -17.86 -37.44
CA VAL A 202 -17.16 -18.33 -38.82
C VAL A 202 -16.40 -19.64 -38.83
N THR A 203 -17.03 -20.70 -39.33
CA THR A 203 -16.42 -22.03 -39.46
C THR A 203 -16.27 -22.35 -40.95
N GLN A 204 -15.17 -23.00 -41.34
CA GLN A 204 -14.87 -23.30 -42.76
C GLN A 204 -16.01 -24.01 -43.52
N HIS A 205 -16.84 -24.80 -42.83
CA HIS A 205 -17.97 -25.54 -43.42
C HIS A 205 -19.29 -25.31 -42.66
N GLY A 206 -19.44 -24.19 -41.95
CA GLY A 206 -20.63 -23.91 -41.12
C GLY A 206 -21.31 -22.59 -41.46
N ILE A 207 -22.60 -22.48 -41.14
CA ILE A 207 -23.34 -21.21 -41.24
C ILE A 207 -22.72 -20.22 -40.25
N PRO A 208 -22.30 -19.01 -40.68
CA PRO A 208 -21.78 -17.99 -39.78
C PRO A 208 -22.79 -17.67 -38.68
N ARG A 209 -22.35 -17.78 -37.43
CA ARG A 209 -23.18 -17.48 -36.26
C ARG A 209 -22.77 -16.12 -35.69
N ARG A 210 -23.73 -15.22 -35.56
CA ARG A 210 -23.51 -13.91 -34.91
C ARG A 210 -24.42 -13.84 -33.70
N ASP A 211 -23.86 -13.67 -32.52
CA ASP A 211 -24.61 -13.50 -31.29
C ASP A 211 -24.50 -12.05 -30.83
N TYR A 212 -25.59 -11.54 -30.27
CA TYR A 212 -25.63 -10.21 -29.70
C TYR A 212 -26.28 -10.27 -28.32
N ALA A 213 -25.80 -9.45 -27.41
CA ALA A 213 -26.41 -9.24 -26.11
C ALA A 213 -26.28 -7.78 -25.72
N PHE A 214 -27.39 -7.17 -25.32
CA PHE A 214 -27.48 -5.83 -24.78
C PHE A 214 -28.03 -5.91 -23.36
N ARG A 215 -27.53 -5.07 -22.47
CA ARG A 215 -28.03 -4.94 -21.10
C ARG A 215 -28.13 -3.48 -20.73
N LEU A 216 -29.34 -3.04 -20.44
CA LEU A 216 -29.65 -1.70 -19.99
C LEU A 216 -29.93 -1.75 -18.48
N GLY A 217 -29.14 -1.04 -17.70
CA GLY A 217 -29.34 -0.88 -16.26
C GLY A 217 -29.59 0.57 -15.92
N ASN A 218 -30.82 0.96 -15.60
CA ASN A 218 -31.21 2.34 -15.32
C ASN A 218 -32.07 2.45 -14.06
N GLN A 219 -32.38 3.68 -13.65
CA GLN A 219 -33.34 3.90 -12.57
C GLN A 219 -34.72 4.19 -13.16
N PHE A 220 -35.74 3.50 -12.63
CA PHE A 220 -37.13 3.61 -13.04
C PHE A 220 -38.05 3.49 -11.83
N LEU A 221 -38.91 4.48 -11.63
CA LEU A 221 -39.82 4.60 -10.48
C LEU A 221 -39.11 4.43 -9.12
N GLY A 222 -37.88 4.93 -8.99
CA GLY A 222 -37.07 4.81 -7.78
C GLY A 222 -36.50 3.39 -7.52
N GLY A 223 -36.71 2.45 -8.45
CA GLY A 223 -36.07 1.14 -8.46
C GLY A 223 -34.93 1.08 -9.46
N ASP A 224 -34.10 0.06 -9.33
CA ASP A 224 -33.07 -0.28 -10.31
C ASP A 224 -33.69 -1.24 -11.34
N LEU A 225 -33.89 -0.77 -12.56
CA LEU A 225 -34.36 -1.56 -13.70
C LEU A 225 -33.16 -2.15 -14.43
N ASP A 226 -33.15 -3.47 -14.60
CA ASP A 226 -32.15 -4.22 -15.36
C ASP A 226 -32.86 -5.01 -16.46
N THR A 227 -32.62 -4.62 -17.70
CA THR A 227 -33.20 -5.27 -18.87
C THR A 227 -32.10 -5.83 -19.75
N ARG A 228 -32.21 -7.11 -20.10
CA ARG A 228 -31.34 -7.85 -20.99
C ARG A 228 -32.10 -8.20 -22.26
N PHE A 229 -31.46 -7.96 -23.40
CA PHE A 229 -31.86 -8.42 -24.71
C PHE A 229 -30.73 -9.27 -25.27
N GLY A 230 -30.98 -10.45 -25.81
CA GLY A 230 -29.91 -11.21 -26.45
C GLY A 230 -30.44 -12.23 -27.42
N GLY A 231 -29.73 -12.44 -28.52
CA GLY A 231 -30.15 -13.37 -29.55
C GLY A 231 -29.02 -13.77 -30.46
N SER A 232 -29.36 -14.60 -31.45
CA SER A 232 -28.44 -15.09 -32.47
C SER A 232 -28.99 -14.79 -33.86
N SER A 233 -28.12 -14.54 -34.84
CA SER A 233 -28.51 -14.39 -36.24
C SER A 233 -29.09 -15.65 -36.85
N SER A 234 -28.96 -16.78 -36.16
CA SER A 234 -29.49 -18.09 -36.56
C SER A 234 -30.96 -18.30 -36.16
N SER A 235 -31.53 -17.43 -35.33
CA SER A 235 -32.89 -17.56 -34.79
C SER A 235 -33.65 -16.24 -34.89
N THR A 236 -34.97 -16.30 -35.10
CA THR A 236 -35.81 -15.11 -35.02
C THR A 236 -35.96 -14.67 -33.56
N PRO A 237 -35.74 -13.39 -33.23
CA PRO A 237 -35.92 -12.90 -31.87
C PRO A 237 -37.35 -13.10 -31.38
N THR A 238 -37.50 -13.56 -30.14
CA THR A 238 -38.78 -13.81 -29.47
C THR A 238 -38.85 -13.06 -28.14
N TRP A 239 -40.03 -13.04 -27.50
CA TRP A 239 -40.15 -12.44 -26.16
C TRP A 239 -39.32 -13.15 -25.09
N ASN A 240 -38.94 -14.41 -25.30
CA ASN A 240 -38.07 -15.16 -24.39
C ASN A 240 -36.60 -14.66 -24.43
N ASP A 241 -36.24 -13.89 -25.46
CA ASP A 241 -34.92 -13.28 -25.62
C ASP A 241 -34.78 -11.95 -24.86
N VAL A 242 -35.87 -11.52 -24.21
CA VAL A 242 -35.95 -10.32 -23.38
C VAL A 242 -36.19 -10.73 -21.95
N SER A 243 -35.34 -10.25 -21.04
CA SER A 243 -35.57 -10.40 -19.61
C SER A 243 -35.47 -9.05 -18.93
N SER A 244 -36.43 -8.72 -18.08
CA SER A 244 -36.46 -7.47 -17.32
C SER A 244 -36.72 -7.72 -15.85
N ARG A 245 -35.94 -7.06 -14.99
CA ARG A 245 -36.10 -7.13 -13.55
C ARG A 245 -35.96 -5.76 -12.92
N LEU A 246 -37.01 -5.33 -12.20
CA LEU A 246 -37.02 -4.12 -11.41
C LEU A 246 -36.75 -4.46 -9.94
N ARG A 247 -35.79 -3.78 -9.32
CA ARG A 247 -35.38 -4.00 -7.93
C ARG A 247 -35.59 -2.76 -7.08
N TYR A 248 -36.29 -2.92 -5.96
CA TYR A 248 -36.31 -1.98 -4.85
C TYR A 248 -35.44 -2.50 -3.71
N ALA A 249 -34.52 -1.67 -3.21
CA ALA A 249 -33.62 -2.04 -2.12
C ALA A 249 -33.81 -1.08 -0.94
N PHE A 250 -34.03 -1.65 0.24
CA PHE A 250 -34.18 -0.93 1.50
C PHE A 250 -32.91 -1.16 2.32
N LEU A 251 -32.20 -0.08 2.63
CA LEU A 251 -31.01 -0.09 3.47
C LEU A 251 -31.40 0.15 4.94
N GLY A 252 -30.57 -0.29 5.87
CA GLY A 252 -30.86 -0.17 7.31
C GLY A 252 -31.67 -1.34 7.88
N ASP A 253 -32.34 -1.13 9.01
CA ASP A 253 -33.00 -2.19 9.78
C ASP A 253 -34.49 -2.38 9.46
N HIS A 254 -34.79 -2.64 8.18
CA HIS A 254 -36.13 -3.03 7.74
C HIS A 254 -36.31 -4.56 7.69
N PRO A 255 -37.50 -5.12 8.01
CA PRO A 255 -37.77 -6.56 7.89
C PRO A 255 -37.69 -7.05 6.44
N VAL A 256 -38.11 -6.21 5.49
CA VAL A 256 -37.92 -6.44 4.06
C VAL A 256 -36.70 -5.67 3.60
N LYS A 257 -35.75 -6.35 2.95
CA LYS A 257 -34.50 -5.74 2.45
C LYS A 257 -34.56 -5.47 0.95
N GLN A 258 -35.24 -6.32 0.19
CA GLN A 258 -35.37 -6.15 -1.26
C GLN A 258 -36.73 -6.64 -1.76
N ILE A 259 -37.22 -5.97 -2.80
CA ILE A 259 -38.39 -6.39 -3.60
C ILE A 259 -37.93 -6.45 -5.05
N PHE A 260 -38.25 -7.54 -5.74
CA PHE A 260 -38.01 -7.71 -7.17
C PHE A 260 -39.34 -7.90 -7.90
N LEU A 261 -39.45 -7.32 -9.09
CA LEU A 261 -40.58 -7.47 -10.01
C LEU A 261 -40.07 -7.81 -11.41
N GLY A 262 -40.76 -8.68 -12.12
CA GLY A 262 -40.38 -9.14 -13.45
C GLY A 262 -39.77 -10.54 -13.42
N ASP A 263 -38.72 -10.78 -14.19
CA ASP A 263 -38.06 -12.08 -14.22
C ASP A 263 -37.21 -12.32 -12.97
N ILE A 264 -37.61 -13.32 -12.20
CA ILE A 264 -36.95 -13.74 -10.96
C ILE A 264 -36.54 -15.21 -11.05
N ILE A 265 -35.51 -15.57 -10.30
CA ILE A 265 -35.03 -16.96 -10.22
C ILE A 265 -35.49 -17.54 -8.89
N THR A 266 -36.20 -18.66 -8.95
CA THR A 266 -36.70 -19.34 -7.75
C THR A 266 -35.56 -19.94 -6.91
N THR A 267 -35.72 -19.96 -5.59
CA THR A 267 -34.72 -20.47 -4.63
C THR A 267 -34.92 -21.95 -4.25
N GLY A 268 -35.51 -22.75 -5.15
CA GLY A 268 -35.77 -24.19 -4.93
C GLY A 268 -34.58 -25.11 -5.23
N LEU A 269 -34.80 -26.42 -5.08
CA LEU A 269 -33.81 -27.46 -5.39
C LEU A 269 -33.34 -27.39 -6.86
N VAL A 270 -34.25 -26.99 -7.76
CA VAL A 270 -33.98 -26.71 -9.17
C VAL A 270 -34.38 -25.25 -9.45
N PRO A 271 -33.41 -24.32 -9.54
CA PRO A 271 -33.69 -22.93 -9.85
C PRO A 271 -34.31 -22.78 -11.24
N SER A 272 -35.39 -22.03 -11.35
CA SER A 272 -36.07 -21.73 -12.61
C SER A 272 -36.38 -20.24 -12.73
N SER A 273 -36.32 -19.71 -13.95
CA SER A 273 -36.75 -18.34 -14.23
C SER A 273 -38.27 -18.28 -14.33
N VAL A 274 -38.89 -17.36 -13.60
CA VAL A 274 -40.34 -17.12 -13.64
C VAL A 274 -40.61 -15.62 -13.65
N PHE A 275 -41.67 -15.21 -14.34
CA PHE A 275 -42.15 -13.82 -14.28
C PHE A 275 -43.05 -13.65 -13.06
N GLY A 276 -42.68 -12.77 -12.13
CA GLY A 276 -43.42 -12.58 -10.89
C GLY A 276 -42.86 -11.50 -9.98
N ALA A 277 -43.08 -11.69 -8.67
CA ALA A 277 -42.60 -10.79 -7.62
C ALA A 277 -41.88 -11.58 -6.52
N GLU A 278 -40.77 -11.07 -6.02
CA GLU A 278 -40.01 -11.63 -4.90
C GLU A 278 -39.87 -10.60 -3.80
N ILE A 279 -40.20 -10.98 -2.56
CA ILE A 279 -39.94 -10.17 -1.36
C ILE A 279 -38.93 -10.94 -0.52
N THR A 280 -37.80 -10.30 -0.18
CA THR A 280 -36.71 -10.98 0.53
C THR A 280 -36.09 -10.11 1.62
N ASN A 281 -35.62 -10.78 2.68
CA ASN A 281 -34.78 -10.19 3.72
C ASN A 281 -33.28 -10.30 3.40
N ARG A 282 -32.92 -10.76 2.20
CA ARG A 282 -31.53 -10.83 1.76
C ARG A 282 -30.95 -9.41 1.66
N PRO A 283 -29.80 -9.12 2.30
CA PRO A 283 -29.21 -7.79 2.25
C PRO A 283 -28.82 -7.42 0.81
N ALA A 284 -29.13 -6.19 0.41
CA ALA A 284 -28.73 -5.64 -0.88
C ALA A 284 -27.21 -5.50 -1.09
N PRO A 285 -26.42 -4.99 -0.12
CA PRO A 285 -24.97 -5.00 -0.26
C PRO A 285 -24.43 -6.43 -0.15
N ARG A 286 -23.42 -6.74 -0.97
CA ARG A 286 -22.66 -7.98 -0.81
C ARG A 286 -21.98 -7.95 0.56
N ARG A 287 -22.29 -8.94 1.40
CA ARG A 287 -21.53 -9.16 2.64
C ARG A 287 -20.11 -9.55 2.25
N LEU A 288 -19.13 -8.79 2.70
CA LEU A 288 -17.71 -9.14 2.55
C LEU A 288 -17.23 -10.05 3.69
N LEU A 289 -17.99 -10.11 4.79
CA LEU A 289 -17.68 -10.81 6.02
C LEU A 289 -18.85 -11.73 6.38
N PHE A 290 -18.58 -13.02 6.59
CA PHE A 290 -19.64 -14.02 6.81
C PHE A 290 -19.63 -14.60 8.22
N VAL A 291 -18.45 -14.95 8.76
CA VAL A 291 -18.31 -15.66 10.04
C VAL A 291 -17.01 -15.28 10.73
N THR A 292 -17.07 -15.10 12.05
CA THR A 292 -15.89 -15.03 12.94
C THR A 292 -15.62 -16.42 13.48
N GLU A 293 -14.41 -16.94 13.26
CA GLU A 293 -13.92 -18.21 13.82
C GLU A 293 -12.74 -17.92 14.74
N THR A 294 -12.67 -18.62 15.86
CA THR A 294 -11.59 -18.41 16.85
C THR A 294 -10.51 -19.45 16.64
N LEU A 295 -9.29 -18.98 16.31
CA LEU A 295 -8.11 -19.83 16.26
C LEU A 295 -7.50 -19.92 17.66
N GLU A 296 -7.63 -21.09 18.27
CA GLU A 296 -7.08 -21.39 19.59
C GLU A 296 -5.92 -22.37 19.48
N GLY A 297 -5.01 -22.29 20.45
CA GLY A 297 -3.95 -23.29 20.61
C GLY A 297 -3.14 -23.05 21.88
N ASP A 298 -2.23 -23.96 22.17
CA ASP A 298 -1.43 -23.91 23.39
C ASP A 298 -0.23 -22.97 23.22
N LEU A 299 0.06 -22.15 24.23
CA LEU A 299 1.18 -21.21 24.28
C LEU A 299 1.60 -21.01 25.74
N GLN A 300 2.88 -21.18 26.06
CA GLN A 300 3.32 -21.06 27.44
C GLN A 300 3.20 -19.62 27.94
N THR A 301 3.02 -19.46 29.25
CA THR A 301 2.95 -18.13 29.86
C THR A 301 4.25 -17.37 29.64
N GLY A 302 4.16 -16.21 29.00
CA GLY A 302 5.32 -15.37 28.64
C GLY A 302 5.86 -15.59 27.21
N GLU A 303 5.45 -16.65 26.52
CA GLU A 303 5.69 -16.79 25.08
C GLU A 303 4.73 -15.89 24.28
N LEU A 304 5.15 -15.46 23.10
CA LEU A 304 4.38 -14.52 22.27
C LEU A 304 4.00 -15.21 20.97
N SER A 305 2.72 -15.19 20.63
CA SER A 305 2.23 -15.73 19.38
C SER A 305 1.81 -14.62 18.42
N ASP A 306 2.20 -14.79 17.17
CA ASP A 306 1.96 -13.87 16.07
C ASP A 306 0.95 -14.47 15.09
N LEU A 307 -0.13 -13.75 14.82
CA LEU A 307 -1.11 -14.09 13.80
C LEU A 307 -0.78 -13.36 12.49
N TYR A 308 -0.70 -14.10 11.40
CA TYR A 308 -0.49 -13.59 10.06
C TYR A 308 -1.69 -13.88 9.15
N TYR A 309 -2.00 -12.95 8.25
CA TYR A 309 -2.96 -13.13 7.15
C TYR A 309 -2.31 -12.76 5.82
N GLY A 310 -2.29 -13.69 4.87
CA GLY A 310 -1.64 -13.48 3.57
C GLY A 310 -0.15 -13.08 3.70
N GLY A 311 0.54 -13.59 4.73
CA GLY A 311 1.96 -13.29 5.01
C GLY A 311 2.22 -11.98 5.76
N SER A 312 1.19 -11.17 6.04
CA SER A 312 1.33 -9.95 6.84
C SER A 312 0.94 -10.20 8.30
N LEU A 313 1.74 -9.72 9.26
CA LEU A 313 1.38 -9.75 10.69
C LEU A 313 0.13 -8.89 10.91
N ILE A 314 -0.84 -9.41 11.67
CA ILE A 314 -2.13 -8.74 11.89
C ILE A 314 -2.51 -8.60 13.37
N ASP A 315 -2.15 -9.57 14.22
CA ASP A 315 -2.34 -9.48 15.67
C ASP A 315 -1.25 -10.28 16.39
N PHE A 316 -1.06 -10.01 17.68
CA PHE A 316 -0.16 -10.78 18.53
C PHE A 316 -0.73 -10.88 19.95
N GLN A 317 -0.47 -12.00 20.61
CA GLN A 317 -0.94 -12.26 21.97
C GLN A 317 0.14 -12.99 22.76
N ALA A 318 0.38 -12.55 24.00
CA ALA A 318 1.20 -13.30 24.94
C ALA A 318 0.39 -14.44 25.57
N GLY A 319 1.05 -15.56 25.87
CA GLY A 319 0.42 -16.72 26.49
C GLY A 319 -0.26 -16.35 27.80
N THR A 320 -1.55 -16.69 27.89
CA THR A 320 -2.33 -16.47 29.11
C THR A 320 -1.84 -17.40 30.24
N PRO A 321 -2.19 -17.13 31.51
CA PRO A 321 -1.92 -18.07 32.61
C PRO A 321 -2.56 -19.46 32.42
N ALA A 322 -3.58 -19.56 31.54
CA ALA A 322 -4.20 -20.81 31.15
C ALA A 322 -3.40 -21.60 30.09
N GLY A 323 -2.24 -21.10 29.65
CA GLY A 323 -1.39 -21.77 28.68
C GLY A 323 -1.94 -21.78 27.25
N LYS A 324 -2.81 -20.83 26.90
CA LYS A 324 -3.46 -20.76 25.58
C LYS A 324 -3.39 -19.38 24.95
N TYR A 325 -3.43 -19.36 23.61
CA TYR A 325 -3.76 -18.19 22.79
C TYR A 325 -5.13 -18.37 22.15
N SER A 326 -5.80 -17.27 21.83
CA SER A 326 -7.10 -17.26 21.19
C SER A 326 -7.22 -16.02 20.30
N PHE A 327 -7.14 -16.23 18.99
CA PHE A 327 -7.31 -15.17 18.01
C PHE A 327 -8.69 -15.23 17.34
N PRO A 328 -9.52 -14.18 17.45
CA PRO A 328 -10.69 -14.06 16.60
C PRO A 328 -10.23 -13.77 15.15
N THR A 329 -10.60 -14.65 14.23
CA THR A 329 -10.32 -14.53 12.79
C THR A 329 -11.62 -14.46 12.00
N LEU A 330 -11.59 -13.84 10.82
CA LEU A 330 -12.77 -13.77 9.94
C LEU A 330 -12.59 -14.64 8.71
N ILE A 331 -13.65 -15.34 8.35
CA ILE A 331 -13.75 -16.00 7.06
C ILE A 331 -14.36 -14.99 6.06
N SER A 332 -13.52 -14.46 5.17
CA SER A 332 -13.94 -13.67 4.02
C SER A 332 -14.27 -14.56 2.82
N TYR A 333 -15.03 -14.03 1.85
CA TYR A 333 -15.29 -14.73 0.59
C TYR A 333 -13.98 -14.99 -0.18
N GLY A 334 -13.67 -16.26 -0.47
CA GLY A 334 -12.45 -16.68 -1.18
C GLY A 334 -11.51 -17.52 -0.31
N VAL A 335 -10.22 -17.53 -0.67
CA VAL A 335 -9.19 -18.25 0.09
C VAL A 335 -8.75 -17.39 1.27
N THR A 336 -8.97 -17.88 2.49
CA THR A 336 -8.40 -17.31 3.70
C THR A 336 -7.17 -18.11 4.10
N ASN A 337 -6.03 -17.43 4.28
CA ASN A 337 -4.78 -18.07 4.69
C ASN A 337 -4.27 -17.38 5.95
N TYR A 338 -4.70 -17.91 7.09
CA TYR A 338 -4.19 -17.54 8.41
C TYR A 338 -3.05 -18.48 8.78
N SER A 339 -1.96 -17.91 9.31
CA SER A 339 -0.87 -18.68 9.89
C SER A 339 -0.49 -18.11 11.24
N VAL A 340 -0.27 -18.99 12.21
CA VAL A 340 0.14 -18.63 13.56
C VAL A 340 1.60 -19.04 13.72
N LYS A 341 2.43 -18.12 14.23
CA LYS A 341 3.80 -18.41 14.66
C LYS A 341 3.90 -18.25 16.17
N LYS A 342 4.76 -19.07 16.77
CA LYS A 342 5.11 -19.05 18.20
C LYS A 342 6.60 -18.76 18.30
#